data_AF-A0A7X0FAJ7-F1
#
_entry.id   AF-A0A7X0FAJ7-F1
#
_cell.length_a   1.000
_cell.length_b   1.000
_cell.length_c   1.000
_cell.angle_alpha   90.00
_cell.angle_beta   90.00
_cell.angle_gamma   90.00
#
_symmetry.space_group_name_H-M   'P 1'
#
loop_
_entity.id
_entity.type
_entity.pdbx_description
1 polymer ?
#
loop_
_entity_poly.entity_id
_entity_poly.type
_entity_poly.pdbx_seq_one_letter_code
_entity_poly.pdbx_strand_id
1 'polypeptide(L)'
;MRFSAASAIVLASLALAGCTSSMGLSDIMSSGPSKETTASVARPASPVPQADIAAAAPSVPVQQAMSAPIPQAGILVAPPMPAQMVTEEPVQVAMAAPRIELDSVPTPDTKPIALIAPSNPMKATPFAPGQIYGRRFRDAKPINFGKAASPRNFAVHGVDVSRWQGEIDWPKLRTQGANFAYIKATDGGDHLDPMFRKNWRAAEAAGLRRGAYHFFYWCRTAGEQADWFIRNVPKVAGALPPVIDVEYNGESSCKRRLSRAKTIEKMQVFMDKLERHYGQRPIIYTAPDFYRDNLRGEFLDYPFWLRAVAEPPSKVYPGRKWVFWQYSGSGLSHGVDGKIDLNVFRGTEAQWHQWVARSAG
;
A
#
# COMPACT_ATOMS: atom_id res chain seq x y z
N MET A 1 47.16 -33.02 47.99
CA MET A 1 48.09 -31.90 47.70
C MET A 1 49.07 -32.41 46.65
N ARG A 2 48.99 -31.94 45.38
CA ARG A 2 49.77 -30.82 44.80
C ARG A 2 51.28 -31.08 44.89
N PHE A 3 52.14 -31.13 43.86
CA PHE A 3 52.19 -30.68 42.46
C PHE A 3 53.27 -31.52 41.72
N SER A 4 53.21 -31.61 40.38
CA SER A 4 54.35 -31.35 39.47
C SER A 4 54.07 -31.84 38.05
N ALA A 5 54.32 -31.00 37.04
CA ALA A 5 55.20 -31.33 35.91
C ALA A 5 55.26 -30.17 34.89
N ALA A 6 56.33 -29.40 35.03
CA ALA A 6 57.31 -29.02 33.99
C ALA A 6 56.87 -28.51 32.59
N SER A 7 57.41 -27.32 32.33
CA SER A 7 57.63 -26.60 31.08
C SER A 7 58.42 -27.36 30.00
N ALA A 8 58.23 -26.98 28.73
CA ALA A 8 59.33 -26.86 27.76
C ALA A 8 58.94 -25.98 26.55
N ILE A 9 59.78 -24.99 26.28
CA ILE A 9 59.80 -24.12 25.10
C ILE A 9 60.71 -24.76 24.06
N VAL A 10 60.31 -24.82 22.78
CA VAL A 10 61.23 -24.92 21.63
C VAL A 10 60.72 -24.06 20.49
N LEU A 11 61.65 -23.31 19.88
CA LEU A 11 61.47 -22.35 18.80
C LEU A 11 61.94 -22.94 17.46
N ALA A 12 61.38 -22.38 16.37
CA ALA A 12 61.96 -22.16 15.03
C ALA A 12 61.80 -23.23 13.91
N SER A 13 61.07 -22.84 12.84
CA SER A 13 61.60 -22.59 11.47
C SER A 13 60.69 -23.03 10.30
N LEU A 14 60.79 -22.27 9.20
CA LEU A 14 59.94 -22.17 8.01
C LEU A 14 59.84 -23.42 7.12
N ALA A 15 58.71 -23.54 6.39
CA ALA A 15 58.71 -23.91 4.97
C ALA A 15 57.48 -23.34 4.23
N LEU A 16 57.77 -22.65 3.12
CA LEU A 16 56.83 -22.10 2.14
C LEU A 16 56.23 -23.20 1.26
N ALA A 17 54.94 -23.12 0.97
CA ALA A 17 54.33 -23.74 -0.21
C ALA A 17 53.30 -22.77 -0.79
N GLY A 18 53.63 -22.18 -1.93
CA GLY A 18 52.72 -21.39 -2.73
C GLY A 18 51.81 -22.28 -3.57
N CYS A 19 50.58 -21.81 -3.79
CA CYS A 19 49.81 -22.11 -5.00
C CYS A 19 49.03 -20.86 -5.39
N THR A 20 49.22 -20.50 -6.64
CA THR A 20 48.72 -19.31 -7.31
C THR A 20 47.25 -19.52 -7.67
N SER A 21 46.39 -18.52 -7.50
CA SER A 21 45.09 -18.50 -8.18
C SER A 21 45.05 -17.25 -9.05
N SER A 22 45.26 -17.47 -10.34
CA SER A 22 45.08 -16.48 -11.39
C SER A 22 43.64 -15.97 -11.37
N MET A 23 43.43 -14.71 -10.97
CA MET A 23 42.22 -14.00 -11.32
C MET A 23 42.32 -13.64 -12.80
N GLY A 24 41.57 -14.34 -13.63
CA GLY A 24 41.47 -14.05 -15.06
C GLY A 24 40.85 -12.66 -15.27
N LEU A 25 41.44 -11.89 -16.19
CA LEU A 25 40.97 -10.58 -16.63
C LEU A 25 39.59 -10.60 -17.36
N SER A 26 38.93 -11.77 -17.43
CA SER A 26 37.64 -11.96 -18.11
C SER A 26 36.41 -11.62 -17.27
N ASP A 27 36.55 -11.35 -15.96
CA ASP A 27 35.43 -10.92 -15.10
C ASP A 27 35.32 -9.38 -14.96
N ILE A 28 36.24 -8.63 -15.57
CA ILE A 28 36.26 -7.15 -15.53
C ILE A 28 35.39 -6.53 -16.65
N MET A 29 34.79 -7.32 -17.56
CA MET A 29 34.01 -6.78 -18.69
C MET A 29 32.63 -7.44 -18.89
N SER A 30 31.89 -7.72 -17.82
CA SER A 30 30.45 -8.03 -17.89
C SER A 30 29.59 -7.03 -17.12
N SER A 31 29.74 -5.75 -17.46
CA SER A 31 28.76 -4.70 -17.17
C SER A 31 27.82 -4.50 -18.37
N GLY A 32 27.14 -5.56 -18.78
CA GLY A 32 26.00 -5.45 -19.69
C GLY A 32 24.77 -4.93 -18.93
N PRO A 33 23.93 -4.06 -19.53
CA PRO A 33 22.68 -3.64 -18.92
C PRO A 33 21.79 -4.85 -18.62
N SER A 34 21.18 -4.86 -17.44
CA SER A 34 20.25 -5.90 -17.01
C SER A 34 19.12 -6.04 -18.03
N LYS A 35 18.84 -7.27 -18.48
CA LYS A 35 17.68 -7.62 -19.33
C LYS A 35 16.33 -7.57 -18.57
N GLU A 36 16.31 -7.13 -17.31
CA GLU A 36 15.06 -6.85 -16.62
C GLU A 36 14.40 -5.65 -17.31
N THR A 37 13.20 -5.82 -17.85
CA THR A 37 12.44 -4.81 -18.60
C THR A 37 12.22 -3.54 -17.76
N THR A 38 13.17 -2.61 -17.82
CA THR A 38 13.06 -1.27 -17.22
C THR A 38 12.29 -0.40 -18.21
N ALA A 39 10.96 -0.36 -18.07
CA ALA A 39 10.23 0.80 -18.53
C ALA A 39 10.60 1.95 -17.57
N SER A 40 11.58 2.75 -17.97
CA SER A 40 11.89 4.04 -17.36
C SER A 40 10.62 4.88 -17.37
N VAL A 41 9.97 5.04 -16.22
CA VAL A 41 8.84 5.95 -16.12
C VAL A 41 9.36 7.29 -15.64
N ALA A 42 9.32 8.27 -16.54
CA ALA A 42 9.58 9.66 -16.20
C ALA A 42 8.56 10.13 -15.15
N ARG A 43 9.07 10.77 -14.09
CA ARG A 43 8.26 11.38 -13.03
C ARG A 43 7.57 12.64 -13.55
N PRO A 44 6.27 12.87 -13.33
CA PRO A 44 5.73 14.21 -13.34
C PRO A 44 6.16 14.95 -12.06
N ALA A 45 6.80 16.10 -12.22
CA ALA A 45 7.13 16.99 -11.11
C ALA A 45 5.85 17.65 -10.60
N SER A 46 5.29 17.13 -9.51
CA SER A 46 4.27 17.84 -8.73
C SER A 46 4.94 18.40 -7.46
N PRO A 47 4.79 19.70 -7.15
CA PRO A 47 5.36 20.28 -5.95
C PRO A 47 4.64 19.75 -4.71
N VAL A 48 5.40 19.28 -3.73
CA VAL A 48 4.92 18.95 -2.38
C VAL A 48 5.02 20.22 -1.52
N PRO A 49 3.93 20.69 -0.89
CA PRO A 49 4.02 21.78 0.08
C PRO A 49 4.75 21.32 1.35
N GLN A 50 5.84 22.00 1.70
CA GLN A 50 6.46 21.89 3.03
C GLN A 50 5.53 22.54 4.06
N ALA A 51 5.22 21.82 5.14
CA ALA A 51 4.51 22.38 6.28
C ALA A 51 5.53 22.96 7.27
N ASP A 52 5.76 24.27 7.19
CA ASP A 52 6.41 25.04 8.24
C ASP A 52 5.37 25.43 9.30
N ILE A 53 5.68 25.21 10.58
CA ILE A 53 4.85 25.64 11.71
C ILE A 53 5.49 26.88 12.35
N ALA A 54 4.81 28.02 12.27
CA ALA A 54 5.07 29.22 13.06
C ALA A 54 3.73 29.91 13.44
N ALA A 55 3.80 30.81 14.43
CA ALA A 55 2.76 31.12 15.44
C ALA A 55 1.58 32.04 15.01
N ALA A 56 0.57 32.09 15.90
CA ALA A 56 -0.76 32.70 15.78
C ALA A 56 -0.79 34.26 15.69
N ALA A 57 -1.59 34.84 14.77
CA ALA A 57 -2.88 35.61 14.95
C ALA A 57 -2.71 37.10 14.51
N PRO A 58 -3.75 37.92 14.21
CA PRO A 58 -5.22 37.72 14.23
C PRO A 58 -5.99 38.17 12.93
N SER A 59 -7.32 38.12 13.03
CA SER A 59 -8.46 38.21 12.09
C SER A 59 -8.88 39.59 11.52
N VAL A 60 -9.49 39.63 10.32
CA VAL A 60 -10.61 40.52 9.90
C VAL A 60 -11.39 39.92 8.67
N PRO A 61 -12.57 40.41 8.19
CA PRO A 61 -13.82 39.63 8.15
C PRO A 61 -14.38 39.33 6.73
N VAL A 62 -15.43 38.50 6.72
CA VAL A 62 -16.20 38.01 5.57
C VAL A 62 -17.24 39.03 5.09
N GLN A 63 -17.45 39.14 3.76
CA GLN A 63 -18.64 39.77 3.17
C GLN A 63 -19.20 38.92 2.03
N GLN A 64 -20.50 39.05 1.81
CA GLN A 64 -21.45 38.06 1.32
C GLN A 64 -22.09 38.50 -0.02
N ALA A 65 -22.36 37.52 -0.91
CA ALA A 65 -23.36 37.43 -1.99
C ALA A 65 -23.44 38.48 -3.13
N MET A 66 -23.71 38.02 -4.37
CA MET A 66 -25.02 38.17 -5.07
C MET A 66 -25.02 37.57 -6.50
N SER A 67 -26.25 37.42 -7.01
CA SER A 67 -26.80 36.56 -8.08
C SER A 67 -26.56 36.97 -9.56
N ALA A 68 -26.66 35.98 -10.48
CA ALA A 68 -27.28 35.88 -11.85
C ALA A 68 -27.39 37.14 -12.80
N PRO A 69 -27.58 37.04 -14.15
CA PRO A 69 -28.26 35.99 -14.93
C PRO A 69 -27.73 35.66 -16.37
N ILE A 70 -28.44 34.77 -17.07
CA ILE A 70 -28.30 34.28 -18.47
C ILE A 70 -28.93 35.27 -19.47
N PRO A 71 -28.48 35.30 -20.75
CA PRO A 71 -29.44 35.20 -21.87
C PRO A 71 -28.99 34.33 -23.07
N GLN A 72 -29.97 34.02 -23.93
CA GLN A 72 -30.01 33.05 -25.04
C GLN A 72 -29.68 33.63 -26.44
N ALA A 73 -29.40 32.69 -27.37
CA ALA A 73 -29.80 32.58 -28.79
C ALA A 73 -29.15 33.44 -29.91
N GLY A 74 -28.77 32.75 -31.00
CA GLY A 74 -28.49 33.30 -32.33
C GLY A 74 -28.17 32.22 -33.38
N ILE A 75 -29.07 32.06 -34.36
CA ILE A 75 -29.07 31.12 -35.51
C ILE A 75 -28.34 31.75 -36.70
N LEU A 76 -27.57 30.98 -37.52
CA LEU A 76 -27.35 31.29 -38.95
C LEU A 76 -27.12 30.03 -39.82
N VAL A 77 -27.42 30.18 -41.11
CA VAL A 77 -27.86 29.22 -42.14
C VAL A 77 -26.71 28.85 -43.14
N ALA A 78 -26.81 27.68 -43.78
CA ALA A 78 -25.93 27.13 -44.86
C ALA A 78 -26.10 27.87 -46.23
N PRO A 79 -25.46 27.55 -47.41
CA PRO A 79 -25.45 26.23 -48.11
C PRO A 79 -24.21 26.02 -49.08
N PRO A 80 -24.27 25.30 -50.26
CA PRO A 80 -23.63 23.97 -50.47
C PRO A 80 -22.80 23.82 -51.78
N MET A 81 -22.36 22.60 -52.15
CA MET A 81 -22.18 22.03 -53.53
C MET A 81 -21.58 20.58 -53.51
N PRO A 82 -21.64 19.76 -54.60
CA PRO A 82 -22.09 18.36 -54.57
C PRO A 82 -21.08 17.32 -55.12
N ALA A 83 -21.45 16.03 -55.06
CA ALA A 83 -20.82 14.94 -55.82
C ALA A 83 -21.89 14.02 -56.47
N GLN A 84 -21.55 13.52 -57.67
CA GLN A 84 -22.43 12.94 -58.69
C GLN A 84 -22.71 11.43 -58.53
N MET A 85 -23.77 10.99 -59.23
CA MET A 85 -24.23 9.60 -59.44
C MET A 85 -23.39 8.82 -60.48
N VAL A 86 -23.56 7.49 -60.54
CA VAL A 86 -23.91 6.64 -61.72
C VAL A 86 -23.67 5.14 -61.36
N THR A 87 -24.74 4.40 -61.01
CA THR A 87 -25.42 3.26 -61.72
C THR A 87 -24.74 1.88 -61.66
N GLU A 88 -25.48 0.85 -61.24
CA GLU A 88 -26.04 -0.21 -62.11
C GLU A 88 -26.84 -1.25 -61.28
N GLU A 89 -28.05 -1.57 -61.73
CA GLU A 89 -28.77 -2.82 -61.43
C GLU A 89 -28.93 -3.60 -62.74
N PRO A 90 -29.23 -4.91 -62.68
CA PRO A 90 -30.45 -5.33 -63.37
C PRO A 90 -31.33 -6.38 -62.66
N VAL A 91 -32.63 -6.07 -62.64
CA VAL A 91 -33.78 -6.88 -63.11
C VAL A 91 -34.34 -7.99 -62.20
N GLN A 92 -35.52 -7.70 -61.65
CA GLN A 92 -36.57 -8.64 -61.21
C GLN A 92 -37.30 -9.27 -62.41
N VAL A 93 -37.86 -10.48 -62.26
CA VAL A 93 -39.30 -10.82 -62.49
C VAL A 93 -39.57 -12.26 -62.01
N ALA A 94 -40.52 -12.44 -61.08
CA ALA A 94 -41.69 -13.33 -61.23
C ALA A 94 -42.58 -13.31 -59.98
N MET A 95 -43.86 -13.03 -60.19
CA MET A 95 -44.94 -12.91 -59.21
C MET A 95 -45.67 -14.24 -59.00
N ALA A 96 -46.09 -14.52 -57.76
CA ALA A 96 -47.43 -15.05 -57.44
C ALA A 96 -47.63 -15.12 -55.90
N ALA A 97 -48.65 -14.43 -55.40
CA ALA A 97 -49.08 -14.46 -53.99
C ALA A 97 -49.99 -15.69 -53.71
N PRO A 98 -50.23 -16.04 -52.44
CA PRO A 98 -51.41 -15.47 -51.80
C PRO A 98 -51.19 -14.99 -50.36
N ARG A 99 -52.03 -14.03 -50.00
CA ARG A 99 -52.19 -13.42 -48.67
C ARG A 99 -52.89 -14.40 -47.74
N ILE A 100 -52.39 -14.49 -46.51
CA ILE A 100 -53.15 -14.99 -45.36
C ILE A 100 -53.32 -13.81 -44.39
N GLU A 101 -54.57 -13.48 -44.09
CA GLU A 101 -54.97 -12.56 -43.02
C GLU A 101 -54.39 -13.04 -41.69
N LEU A 102 -53.73 -12.15 -40.95
CA LEU A 102 -53.49 -12.34 -39.52
C LEU A 102 -54.23 -11.24 -38.77
N ASP A 103 -55.27 -11.65 -38.09
CA ASP A 103 -56.04 -10.86 -37.15
C ASP A 103 -55.13 -10.14 -36.14
N SER A 104 -55.54 -8.92 -35.83
CA SER A 104 -54.99 -8.00 -34.84
C SER A 104 -54.65 -8.67 -33.50
N VAL A 105 -53.36 -8.70 -33.16
CA VAL A 105 -52.86 -8.98 -31.80
C VAL A 105 -52.74 -7.64 -31.05
N PRO A 106 -53.32 -7.50 -29.85
CA PRO A 106 -53.18 -6.29 -29.04
C PRO A 106 -51.75 -6.15 -28.49
N THR A 107 -51.17 -4.96 -28.60
CA THR A 107 -49.92 -4.57 -27.93
C THR A 107 -50.09 -4.63 -26.40
N PRO A 108 -49.21 -5.28 -25.64
CA PRO A 108 -49.25 -5.20 -24.19
C PRO A 108 -48.73 -3.83 -23.72
N ASP A 109 -49.51 -3.17 -22.88
CA ASP A 109 -49.17 -1.92 -22.21
C ASP A 109 -47.83 -2.03 -21.46
N THR A 110 -46.87 -1.20 -21.86
CA THR A 110 -45.58 -1.05 -21.18
C THR A 110 -45.79 -0.34 -19.85
N LYS A 111 -46.02 -1.11 -18.77
CA LYS A 111 -45.84 -0.59 -17.41
C LYS A 111 -44.33 -0.45 -17.14
N PRO A 112 -43.85 0.71 -16.66
CA PRO A 112 -42.43 0.86 -16.35
C PRO A 112 -42.05 -0.14 -15.24
N ILE A 113 -41.05 -0.98 -15.53
CA ILE A 113 -40.41 -1.83 -14.54
C ILE A 113 -39.74 -0.89 -13.54
N ALA A 114 -40.36 -0.75 -12.37
CA ALA A 114 -39.72 -0.14 -11.22
C ALA A 114 -38.43 -0.94 -10.94
N LEU A 115 -37.26 -0.28 -10.99
CA LEU A 115 -36.05 -0.82 -10.39
C LEU A 115 -36.37 -1.08 -8.91
N ILE A 116 -36.62 -2.35 -8.57
CA ILE A 116 -36.61 -2.79 -7.19
C ILE A 116 -35.15 -2.76 -6.76
N ALA A 117 -34.72 -1.63 -6.20
CA ALA A 117 -33.51 -1.57 -5.39
C ALA A 117 -33.65 -2.65 -4.30
N PRO A 118 -32.64 -3.51 -4.07
CA PRO A 118 -32.72 -4.47 -2.98
C PRO A 118 -32.89 -3.68 -1.68
N SER A 119 -34.03 -3.88 -1.02
CA SER A 119 -34.37 -3.34 0.29
C SER A 119 -33.58 -4.07 1.38
N ASN A 120 -32.26 -4.02 1.30
CA ASN A 120 -31.41 -4.37 2.41
C ASN A 120 -30.63 -3.10 2.76
N PRO A 121 -31.12 -2.27 3.72
CA PRO A 121 -30.26 -1.25 4.27
C PRO A 121 -29.04 -1.99 4.81
N MET A 122 -27.85 -1.66 4.31
CA MET A 122 -26.62 -2.04 5.00
C MET A 122 -26.87 -1.69 6.46
N LYS A 123 -26.94 -2.71 7.35
CA LYS A 123 -27.12 -2.48 8.78
C LYS A 123 -26.15 -1.36 9.14
N ALA A 124 -26.68 -0.25 9.66
CA ALA A 124 -25.87 0.89 10.03
C ALA A 124 -24.69 0.37 10.85
N THR A 125 -23.48 0.62 10.35
CA THR A 125 -22.28 0.16 11.03
C THR A 125 -22.34 0.69 12.46
N PRO A 126 -22.22 -0.15 13.51
CA PRO A 126 -22.33 0.32 14.90
C PRO A 126 -21.18 1.27 15.27
N PHE A 127 -20.23 1.51 14.36
CA PHE A 127 -19.07 2.35 14.53
C PHE A 127 -19.27 3.70 13.83
N ALA A 128 -19.22 4.78 14.59
CA ALA A 128 -19.26 6.12 14.04
C ALA A 128 -18.06 6.37 13.11
N PRO A 129 -18.28 6.85 11.87
CA PRO A 129 -17.19 7.15 10.95
C PRO A 129 -16.18 8.11 11.57
N GLY A 130 -14.90 7.72 11.54
CA GLY A 130 -13.81 8.57 12.02
C GLY A 130 -13.61 8.61 13.54
N GLN A 131 -14.46 8.01 14.37
CA GLN A 131 -14.24 8.00 15.83
C GLN A 131 -12.90 7.34 16.19
N ILE A 132 -12.10 7.93 17.09
CA ILE A 132 -10.92 7.25 17.66
C ILE A 132 -11.27 6.54 18.96
N TYR A 133 -10.92 5.26 19.03
CA TYR A 133 -11.06 4.42 20.22
C TYR A 133 -9.70 4.33 20.89
N GLY A 134 -9.65 4.68 22.18
CA GLY A 134 -8.43 4.59 22.98
C GLY A 134 -7.92 3.17 23.10
N ARG A 135 -6.59 3.00 23.04
CA ARG A 135 -5.95 1.69 23.14
C ARG A 135 -6.32 0.95 24.43
N ARG A 136 -6.56 -0.36 24.32
CA ARG A 136 -6.74 -1.30 25.43
C ARG A 136 -5.91 -2.58 25.24
N PHE A 137 -4.95 -2.55 24.32
CA PHE A 137 -4.03 -3.64 24.06
C PHE A 137 -3.15 -3.95 25.27
N ARG A 138 -2.85 -5.24 25.43
CA ARG A 138 -1.80 -5.75 26.30
C ARG A 138 -0.60 -6.18 25.44
N ASP A 139 0.47 -6.57 26.09
CA ASP A 139 1.68 -7.06 25.43
C ASP A 139 2.26 -8.20 26.25
N ALA A 140 2.61 -9.31 25.60
CA ALA A 140 3.23 -10.45 26.26
C ALA A 140 4.70 -10.20 26.62
N LYS A 141 5.37 -9.27 25.94
CA LYS A 141 6.76 -8.86 26.20
C LYS A 141 6.89 -7.34 26.11
N PRO A 142 6.29 -6.58 27.05
CA PRO A 142 6.29 -5.13 26.99
C PRO A 142 7.71 -4.58 27.12
N ILE A 143 8.08 -3.67 26.21
CA ILE A 143 9.33 -2.93 26.28
C ILE A 143 9.11 -1.57 26.96
N ASN A 144 10.02 -1.23 27.87
CA ASN A 144 10.04 0.09 28.49
C ASN A 144 10.82 1.08 27.61
N PHE A 145 10.11 1.83 26.77
CA PHE A 145 10.69 2.92 25.96
C PHE A 145 10.93 4.22 26.75
N GLY A 146 10.63 4.25 28.05
CA GLY A 146 10.63 5.46 28.86
C GLY A 146 9.39 6.34 28.66
N LYS A 147 9.16 7.30 29.55
CA LYS A 147 7.96 8.15 29.55
C LYS A 147 7.82 8.98 28.27
N ALA A 148 8.92 9.59 27.80
CA ALA A 148 8.90 10.48 26.65
C ALA A 148 8.67 9.75 25.31
N ALA A 149 9.27 8.58 25.12
CA ALA A 149 9.17 7.80 23.90
C ALA A 149 8.15 6.66 23.98
N SER A 150 7.26 6.69 24.97
CA SER A 150 6.22 5.67 25.12
C SER A 150 5.25 5.70 23.93
N PRO A 151 4.92 4.54 23.32
CA PRO A 151 3.84 4.45 22.32
C PRO A 151 2.50 4.97 22.86
N ARG A 152 2.34 4.95 24.19
CA ARG A 152 1.14 5.40 24.89
C ARG A 152 0.83 6.89 24.71
N ASN A 153 1.82 7.67 24.26
CA ASN A 153 1.68 9.11 24.04
C ASN A 153 1.01 9.43 22.70
N PHE A 154 0.83 8.44 21.82
CA PHE A 154 0.13 8.63 20.55
C PHE A 154 -1.36 8.27 20.70
N ALA A 155 -2.23 9.08 20.11
CA ALA A 155 -3.68 8.91 20.24
C ALA A 155 -4.20 7.74 19.41
N VAL A 156 -3.64 7.55 18.21
CA VAL A 156 -4.17 6.63 17.21
C VAL A 156 -3.29 5.38 17.13
N HIS A 157 -3.85 4.28 17.65
CA HIS A 157 -3.26 2.95 17.53
C HIS A 157 -3.93 2.14 16.42
N GLY A 158 -3.19 1.16 15.91
CA GLY A 158 -3.67 0.21 14.93
C GLY A 158 -2.85 -1.08 14.97
N VAL A 159 -3.15 -1.97 14.03
CA VAL A 159 -2.54 -3.29 13.92
C VAL A 159 -2.07 -3.54 12.51
N ASP A 160 -1.18 -4.52 12.36
CA ASP A 160 -0.97 -5.17 11.09
C ASP A 160 -1.14 -6.68 11.22
N VAL A 161 -1.75 -7.29 10.20
CA VAL A 161 -2.21 -8.69 10.25
C VAL A 161 -2.01 -9.39 8.92
N SER A 162 -1.91 -10.71 9.01
CA SER A 162 -1.83 -11.64 7.89
C SER A 162 -2.66 -12.89 8.21
N ARG A 163 -2.50 -13.96 7.42
CA ARG A 163 -3.01 -15.30 7.76
C ARG A 163 -2.59 -15.80 9.15
N TRP A 164 -1.45 -15.34 9.68
CA TRP A 164 -0.91 -15.84 10.95
C TRP A 164 -1.74 -15.48 12.18
N GLN A 165 -2.56 -14.42 12.09
CA GLN A 165 -3.47 -14.03 13.16
C GLN A 165 -4.80 -14.80 13.12
N GLY A 166 -5.00 -15.68 12.13
CA GLY A 166 -6.18 -16.53 12.04
C GLY A 166 -7.49 -15.75 11.97
N GLU A 167 -8.50 -16.24 12.70
CA GLU A 167 -9.81 -15.60 12.80
C GLU A 167 -9.75 -14.37 13.72
N ILE A 168 -10.33 -13.27 13.25
CA ILE A 168 -10.31 -11.98 13.96
C ILE A 168 -11.75 -11.49 14.15
N ASP A 169 -12.13 -11.24 15.40
CA ASP A 169 -13.31 -10.45 15.77
C ASP A 169 -12.98 -8.96 15.60
N TRP A 170 -13.19 -8.46 14.39
CA TRP A 170 -12.91 -7.07 14.01
C TRP A 170 -13.71 -6.05 14.82
N PRO A 171 -15.03 -6.21 15.07
CA PRO A 171 -15.77 -5.36 15.99
C PRO A 171 -15.15 -5.29 17.38
N LYS A 172 -14.73 -6.42 17.96
CA LYS A 172 -14.08 -6.43 19.26
C LYS A 172 -12.73 -5.71 19.18
N LEU A 173 -11.90 -6.04 18.20
CA LEU A 173 -10.58 -5.43 18.01
C LEU A 173 -10.68 -3.90 17.83
N ARG A 174 -11.68 -3.42 17.09
CA ARG A 174 -12.03 -2.00 16.94
C ARG A 174 -12.22 -1.33 18.29
N THR A 175 -13.08 -1.90 19.15
CA THR A 175 -13.36 -1.35 20.49
C THR A 175 -12.20 -1.48 21.48
N GLN A 176 -11.21 -2.34 21.20
CA GLN A 176 -9.94 -2.39 21.93
C GLN A 176 -8.94 -1.31 21.48
N GLY A 177 -9.31 -0.45 20.53
CA GLY A 177 -8.51 0.68 20.10
C GLY A 177 -7.70 0.46 18.82
N ALA A 178 -8.04 -0.56 18.02
CA ALA A 178 -7.55 -0.64 16.64
C ALA A 178 -8.34 0.35 15.79
N ASN A 179 -7.73 1.45 15.38
CA ASN A 179 -8.37 2.49 14.56
C ASN A 179 -8.00 2.37 13.07
N PHE A 180 -6.88 1.71 12.80
CA PHE A 180 -6.47 1.30 11.47
C PHE A 180 -5.92 -0.12 11.47
N ALA A 181 -5.91 -0.73 10.29
CA ALA A 181 -5.29 -2.03 10.05
C ALA A 181 -4.55 -2.03 8.71
N TYR A 182 -3.29 -2.48 8.73
CA TYR A 182 -2.59 -2.90 7.52
C TYR A 182 -2.70 -4.40 7.37
N ILE A 183 -3.19 -4.86 6.22
CA ILE A 183 -3.54 -6.27 6.00
C ILE A 183 -2.63 -6.81 4.90
N LYS A 184 -1.96 -7.93 5.17
CA LYS A 184 -1.11 -8.58 4.15
C LYS A 184 -1.99 -8.95 2.98
N ALA A 185 -1.62 -8.48 1.79
CA ALA A 185 -2.31 -8.85 0.57
C ALA A 185 -1.54 -9.89 -0.21
N THR A 186 -0.28 -9.61 -0.50
CA THR A 186 0.50 -10.46 -1.40
C THR A 186 1.95 -10.55 -0.94
N ASP A 187 2.62 -11.60 -1.39
CA ASP A 187 4.07 -11.74 -1.32
C ASP A 187 4.60 -12.33 -2.63
N GLY A 188 5.75 -11.82 -3.09
CA GLY A 188 6.29 -12.19 -4.38
C GLY A 188 5.35 -11.95 -5.57
N GLY A 189 5.43 -12.78 -6.61
CA GLY A 189 4.70 -12.55 -7.87
C GLY A 189 3.42 -13.37 -8.02
N ASP A 190 3.11 -14.21 -7.04
CA ASP A 190 2.25 -15.39 -7.20
C ASP A 190 1.49 -15.81 -5.92
N HIS A 191 1.75 -15.18 -4.77
CA HIS A 191 1.07 -15.54 -3.52
C HIS A 191 0.12 -14.42 -3.08
N LEU A 192 -1.15 -14.80 -2.87
CA LEU A 192 -2.18 -13.99 -2.21
C LEU A 192 -2.33 -14.54 -0.79
N ASP A 193 -2.31 -13.66 0.21
CA ASP A 193 -2.61 -14.08 1.58
C ASP A 193 -4.06 -14.61 1.64
N PRO A 194 -4.28 -15.85 2.09
CA PRO A 194 -5.60 -16.49 2.04
C PRO A 194 -6.64 -15.77 2.90
N MET A 195 -6.21 -14.98 3.91
CA MET A 195 -7.09 -14.21 4.77
C MET A 195 -7.33 -12.79 4.26
N PHE A 196 -6.60 -12.32 3.24
CA PHE A 196 -6.68 -10.93 2.77
C PHE A 196 -8.11 -10.48 2.48
N ARG A 197 -8.83 -11.17 1.59
CA ARG A 197 -10.20 -10.77 1.16
C ARG A 197 -11.20 -10.78 2.31
N LYS A 198 -11.00 -11.66 3.30
CA LYS A 198 -11.86 -11.75 4.48
C LYS A 198 -11.56 -10.59 5.43
N ASN A 199 -10.30 -10.43 5.80
CA ASN A 199 -9.84 -9.36 6.68
C ASN A 199 -10.12 -7.97 6.10
N TRP A 200 -9.94 -7.79 4.79
CA TRP A 200 -10.22 -6.54 4.09
C TRP A 200 -11.68 -6.10 4.24
N ARG A 201 -12.63 -7.00 3.98
CA ARG A 201 -14.06 -6.70 4.12
C ARG A 201 -14.48 -6.53 5.58
N ALA A 202 -14.00 -7.40 6.47
CA ALA A 202 -14.40 -7.38 7.87
C ALA A 202 -13.85 -6.16 8.63
N ALA A 203 -12.63 -5.71 8.32
CA ALA A 203 -12.06 -4.50 8.90
C ALA A 203 -12.86 -3.23 8.51
N GLU A 204 -13.28 -3.13 7.23
CA GLU A 204 -14.15 -2.06 6.76
C GLU A 204 -15.53 -2.11 7.39
N ALA A 205 -16.14 -3.29 7.46
CA ALA A 205 -17.43 -3.49 8.14
C ALA A 205 -17.37 -3.16 9.64
N ALA A 206 -16.19 -3.24 10.26
CA ALA A 206 -15.94 -2.79 11.64
C ALA A 206 -15.52 -1.31 11.74
N GLY A 207 -15.53 -0.56 10.64
CA GLY A 207 -15.22 0.88 10.62
C GLY A 207 -13.75 1.23 10.86
N LEU A 208 -12.81 0.30 10.62
CA LEU A 208 -11.38 0.60 10.63
C LEU A 208 -10.97 1.24 9.31
N ARG A 209 -9.99 2.16 9.36
CA ARG A 209 -9.24 2.52 8.15
C ARG A 209 -8.31 1.38 7.78
N ARG A 210 -8.44 0.86 6.56
CA ARG A 210 -7.66 -0.30 6.11
C ARG A 210 -6.69 0.05 4.99
N GLY A 211 -5.49 -0.50 5.05
CA GLY A 211 -4.49 -0.47 3.99
C GLY A 211 -3.98 -1.89 3.72
N ALA A 212 -3.37 -2.09 2.55
CA ALA A 212 -2.82 -3.37 2.16
C ALA A 212 -1.29 -3.27 2.07
N TYR A 213 -0.59 -4.35 2.44
CA TYR A 213 0.86 -4.41 2.29
C TYR A 213 1.31 -5.59 1.43
N HIS A 214 2.43 -5.38 0.75
CA HIS A 214 3.13 -6.36 -0.07
C HIS A 214 4.45 -6.74 0.56
N PHE A 215 4.66 -8.02 0.86
CA PHE A 215 5.95 -8.50 1.34
C PHE A 215 6.90 -8.77 0.16
N PHE A 216 7.98 -8.00 0.07
CA PHE A 216 8.83 -7.97 -1.12
C PHE A 216 9.79 -9.17 -1.20
N TYR A 217 9.83 -9.83 -2.36
CA TYR A 217 10.74 -10.93 -2.67
C TYR A 217 11.86 -10.49 -3.64
N TRP A 218 13.09 -10.47 -3.13
CA TRP A 218 14.28 -9.97 -3.82
C TRP A 218 14.71 -10.79 -5.06
N CYS A 219 14.22 -12.03 -5.20
CA CYS A 219 14.51 -12.90 -6.34
C CYS A 219 13.46 -12.81 -7.47
N ARG A 220 12.46 -11.95 -7.34
CA ARG A 220 11.46 -11.69 -8.39
C ARG A 220 11.69 -10.33 -9.03
N THR A 221 11.12 -10.10 -10.21
CA THR A 221 11.15 -8.76 -10.80
C THR A 221 10.24 -7.82 -10.00
N ALA A 222 10.59 -6.54 -9.89
CA ALA A 222 9.78 -5.57 -9.16
C ALA A 222 8.44 -5.29 -9.88
N GLY A 223 8.47 -5.29 -11.22
CA GLY A 223 7.29 -5.07 -12.06
C GLY A 223 6.22 -6.13 -11.87
N GLU A 224 6.60 -7.42 -11.87
CA GLU A 224 5.66 -8.54 -11.66
C GLU A 224 5.01 -8.50 -10.28
N GLN A 225 5.79 -8.17 -9.24
CA GLN A 225 5.28 -8.04 -7.87
C GLN A 225 4.27 -6.89 -7.77
N ALA A 226 4.55 -5.75 -8.40
CA ALA A 226 3.62 -4.62 -8.43
C ALA A 226 2.32 -4.97 -9.17
N ASP A 227 2.41 -5.64 -10.33
CA ASP A 227 1.23 -6.09 -11.08
C ASP A 227 0.42 -7.11 -10.28
N TRP A 228 1.09 -8.00 -9.54
CA TRP A 228 0.44 -8.96 -8.67
C TRP A 228 -0.30 -8.30 -7.51
N PHE A 229 0.31 -7.29 -6.87
CA PHE A 229 -0.35 -6.51 -5.84
C PHE A 229 -1.57 -5.77 -6.40
N ILE A 230 -1.43 -5.08 -7.54
CA ILE A 230 -2.51 -4.34 -8.21
C ILE A 230 -3.68 -5.24 -8.60
N ARG A 231 -3.40 -6.45 -9.12
CA ARG A 231 -4.46 -7.42 -9.48
C ARG A 231 -5.30 -7.87 -8.28
N ASN A 232 -4.72 -7.89 -7.08
CA ASN A 232 -5.35 -8.50 -5.90
C ASN A 232 -5.91 -7.48 -4.90
N VAL A 233 -5.40 -6.25 -4.89
CA VAL A 233 -5.81 -5.20 -3.96
C VAL A 233 -6.71 -4.20 -4.70
N PRO A 234 -7.97 -4.03 -4.28
CA PRO A 234 -8.88 -3.14 -4.99
C PRO A 234 -8.57 -1.67 -4.67
N LYS A 235 -8.59 -0.81 -5.70
CA LYS A 235 -8.59 0.64 -5.54
C LYS A 235 -9.97 1.09 -5.07
N VAL A 236 -10.08 1.48 -3.79
CA VAL A 236 -11.34 1.92 -3.17
C VAL A 236 -11.14 3.18 -2.36
N ALA A 237 -12.14 4.07 -2.40
CA ALA A 237 -12.10 5.33 -1.67
C ALA A 237 -11.93 5.10 -0.17
N GLY A 238 -11.08 5.92 0.46
CA GLY A 238 -10.86 5.87 1.90
C GLY A 238 -9.97 4.72 2.40
N ALA A 239 -9.43 3.88 1.51
CA ALA A 239 -8.32 2.98 1.84
C ALA A 239 -7.03 3.78 2.09
N LEU A 240 -6.20 3.29 3.02
CA LEU A 240 -4.90 3.88 3.29
C LEU A 240 -3.93 3.59 2.13
N PRO A 241 -2.88 4.43 1.94
CA PRO A 241 -1.86 4.19 0.93
C PRO A 241 -1.24 2.79 1.05
N PRO A 242 -0.94 2.13 -0.09
CA PRO A 242 -0.39 0.79 -0.09
C PRO A 242 1.01 0.78 0.54
N VAL A 243 1.37 -0.31 1.20
CA VAL A 243 2.69 -0.48 1.82
C VAL A 243 3.54 -1.44 1.01
N ILE A 244 4.81 -1.07 0.79
CA ILE A 244 5.87 -2.00 0.45
C ILE A 244 6.58 -2.42 1.74
N ASP A 245 6.55 -3.71 2.06
CA ASP A 245 7.28 -4.30 3.18
C ASP A 245 8.61 -4.86 2.67
N VAL A 246 9.70 -4.17 3.04
CA VAL A 246 11.07 -4.54 2.67
C VAL A 246 11.88 -4.91 3.89
N GLU A 247 12.15 -6.20 4.02
CA GLU A 247 13.03 -6.75 5.04
C GLU A 247 13.80 -7.97 4.52
N TYR A 248 14.77 -8.43 5.33
CA TYR A 248 15.43 -9.70 5.06
C TYR A 248 14.55 -10.84 5.53
N ASN A 249 14.08 -11.66 4.58
CA ASN A 249 13.31 -12.85 4.88
C ASN A 249 14.24 -14.05 5.09
N GLY A 250 14.50 -14.40 6.35
CA GLY A 250 15.32 -15.56 6.71
C GLY A 250 14.72 -16.90 6.23
N GLU A 251 13.40 -16.98 6.13
CA GLU A 251 12.64 -18.18 5.73
C GLU A 251 12.50 -18.32 4.20
N SER A 252 12.79 -17.25 3.44
CA SER A 252 12.71 -17.31 1.98
C SER A 252 13.74 -18.27 1.39
N SER A 253 13.34 -18.99 0.33
CA SER A 253 14.28 -19.72 -0.53
C SER A 253 15.22 -18.77 -1.29
N CYS A 254 14.84 -17.49 -1.44
CA CYS A 254 15.70 -16.45 -1.97
C CYS A 254 16.75 -16.03 -0.93
N LYS A 255 17.96 -16.60 -1.02
CA LYS A 255 19.10 -16.23 -0.17
C LYS A 255 19.94 -15.07 -0.74
N ARG A 256 19.55 -14.52 -1.89
CA ARG A 256 20.31 -13.48 -2.58
C ARG A 256 20.22 -12.15 -1.84
N ARG A 257 21.37 -11.60 -1.45
CA ARG A 257 21.50 -10.20 -1.04
C ARG A 257 21.90 -9.35 -2.24
N LEU A 258 21.02 -8.45 -2.63
CA LEU A 258 21.29 -7.51 -3.71
C LEU A 258 22.24 -6.40 -3.22
N SER A 259 22.93 -5.77 -4.16
CA SER A 259 23.61 -4.50 -3.86
C SER A 259 22.58 -3.44 -3.48
N ARG A 260 22.99 -2.49 -2.63
CA ARG A 260 22.14 -1.37 -2.22
C ARG A 260 21.52 -0.62 -3.40
N ALA A 261 22.29 -0.35 -4.45
CA ALA A 261 21.81 0.33 -5.65
C ALA A 261 20.66 -0.45 -6.33
N LYS A 262 20.82 -1.77 -6.49
CA LYS A 262 19.79 -2.61 -7.10
C LYS A 262 18.55 -2.76 -6.21
N THR A 263 18.73 -2.78 -4.89
CA THR A 263 17.64 -2.73 -3.92
C THR A 263 16.79 -1.47 -4.10
N ILE A 264 17.43 -0.29 -4.13
CA ILE A 264 16.76 1.01 -4.31
C ILE A 264 16.03 1.07 -5.65
N GLU A 265 16.68 0.62 -6.74
CA GLU A 265 16.09 0.56 -8.08
C GLU A 265 14.81 -0.28 -8.08
N LYS A 266 14.85 -1.50 -7.55
CA LYS A 266 13.69 -2.40 -7.51
C LYS A 266 12.56 -1.85 -6.66
N MET A 267 12.87 -1.22 -5.53
CA MET A 267 11.87 -0.53 -4.71
C MET A 267 11.20 0.60 -5.47
N GLN A 268 11.97 1.45 -6.15
CA GLN A 268 11.45 2.59 -6.91
C GLN A 268 10.51 2.11 -8.03
N VAL A 269 10.88 1.07 -8.80
CA VAL A 269 10.03 0.48 -9.84
C VAL A 269 8.69 0.00 -9.28
N PHE A 270 8.71 -0.71 -8.15
CA PHE A 270 7.50 -1.19 -7.50
C PHE A 270 6.63 -0.03 -7.03
N MET A 271 7.21 0.92 -6.29
CA MET A 271 6.48 2.04 -5.72
C MET A 271 5.89 2.96 -6.78
N ASP A 272 6.62 3.24 -7.87
CA ASP A 272 6.12 4.08 -8.96
C ASP A 272 4.91 3.45 -9.66
N LYS A 273 4.88 2.11 -9.81
CA LYS A 273 3.72 1.40 -10.37
C LYS A 273 2.50 1.51 -9.45
N LEU A 274 2.70 1.37 -8.15
CA LEU A 274 1.63 1.52 -7.16
C LEU A 274 1.12 2.98 -7.10
N GLU A 275 2.02 3.97 -7.04
CA GLU A 275 1.64 5.39 -6.99
C GLU A 275 0.80 5.78 -8.20
N ARG A 276 1.19 5.34 -9.40
CA ARG A 276 0.40 5.56 -10.64
C ARG A 276 -0.98 4.90 -10.59
N HIS A 277 -1.08 3.68 -10.08
CA HIS A 277 -2.35 2.95 -10.05
C HIS A 277 -3.30 3.50 -8.99
N TYR A 278 -2.82 3.63 -7.75
CA TYR A 278 -3.64 4.01 -6.60
C TYR A 278 -3.82 5.52 -6.45
N GLY A 279 -2.99 6.35 -7.08
CA GLY A 279 -2.98 7.80 -6.86
C GLY A 279 -2.46 8.20 -5.47
N GLN A 280 -1.86 7.24 -4.75
CA GLN A 280 -1.39 7.37 -3.39
C GLN A 280 0.09 6.98 -3.34
N ARG A 281 0.94 7.83 -2.77
CA ARG A 281 2.35 7.50 -2.57
C ARG A 281 2.48 6.31 -1.60
N PRO A 282 3.15 5.21 -2.00
CA PRO A 282 3.31 4.05 -1.14
C PRO A 282 4.09 4.36 0.14
N ILE A 283 3.75 3.65 1.21
CA ILE A 283 4.48 3.69 2.47
C ILE A 283 5.55 2.60 2.47
N ILE A 284 6.76 2.95 2.91
CA ILE A 284 7.85 1.99 3.07
C ILE A 284 7.83 1.45 4.50
N TYR A 285 7.57 0.16 4.66
CA TYR A 285 7.82 -0.56 5.91
C TYR A 285 9.19 -1.25 5.89
N THR A 286 9.91 -1.22 7.01
CA THR A 286 11.18 -1.94 7.12
C THR A 286 11.61 -2.26 8.55
N ALA A 287 12.55 -3.20 8.63
CA ALA A 287 13.30 -3.60 9.81
C ALA A 287 14.61 -2.79 10.01
N PRO A 288 15.14 -2.73 11.25
CA PRO A 288 16.35 -1.93 11.56
C PRO A 288 17.61 -2.31 10.78
N ASP A 289 17.82 -3.61 10.57
CA ASP A 289 18.96 -4.14 9.83
C ASP A 289 18.87 -3.82 8.35
N PHE A 290 17.71 -4.07 7.74
CA PHE A 290 17.48 -3.73 6.34
C PHE A 290 17.60 -2.21 6.09
N TYR A 291 17.08 -1.39 7.00
CA TYR A 291 17.22 0.07 6.95
C TYR A 291 18.68 0.51 6.97
N ARG A 292 19.46 0.00 7.93
CA ARG A 292 20.89 0.35 8.07
C ARG A 292 21.64 0.06 6.79
N ASP A 293 21.41 -1.11 6.21
CA ASP A 293 22.18 -1.60 5.08
C ASP A 293 21.76 -0.88 3.78
N ASN A 294 20.46 -0.62 3.58
CA ASN A 294 19.93 -0.22 2.27
C ASN A 294 19.28 1.17 2.21
N LEU A 295 18.72 1.71 3.30
CA LEU A 295 17.77 2.84 3.23
C LEU A 295 18.22 4.13 3.96
N ARG A 296 19.34 4.12 4.68
CA ARG A 296 19.90 5.34 5.30
C ARG A 296 20.15 6.43 4.26
N GLY A 297 19.45 7.56 4.34
CA GLY A 297 19.57 8.67 3.39
C GLY A 297 18.71 8.55 2.13
N GLU A 298 17.98 7.45 1.93
CA GLU A 298 17.16 7.21 0.73
C GLU A 298 15.68 7.45 1.00
N PHE A 299 14.91 7.79 -0.04
CA PHE A 299 13.45 7.92 0.03
C PHE A 299 12.96 8.84 1.16
N LEU A 300 13.64 9.98 1.39
CA LEU A 300 13.30 10.92 2.47
C LEU A 300 11.92 11.58 2.29
N ASP A 301 11.42 11.62 1.06
CA ASP A 301 10.09 12.16 0.69
C ASP A 301 8.99 11.10 0.63
N TYR A 302 9.27 9.87 1.08
CA TYR A 302 8.27 8.81 1.18
C TYR A 302 7.75 8.70 2.62
N PRO A 303 6.44 8.44 2.80
CA PRO A 303 5.92 8.06 4.11
C PRO A 303 6.60 6.76 4.57
N PHE A 304 7.02 6.74 5.84
CA PHE A 304 7.80 5.66 6.41
C PHE A 304 7.09 5.00 7.59
N TRP A 305 7.06 3.68 7.59
CA TRP A 305 6.60 2.86 8.70
C TRP A 305 7.78 2.06 9.24
N LEU A 306 8.27 2.44 10.43
CA LEU A 306 9.44 1.77 11.00
C LEU A 306 9.04 0.68 11.99
N ARG A 307 9.79 -0.43 12.00
CA ARG A 307 9.79 -1.38 13.11
C ARG A 307 10.85 -1.01 14.13
N ALA A 308 10.43 -0.75 15.37
CA ALA A 308 11.34 -0.52 16.49
C ALA A 308 10.73 -1.11 17.78
N VAL A 309 11.02 -2.38 18.03
CA VAL A 309 10.38 -3.19 19.08
C VAL A 309 11.29 -3.49 20.27
N ALA A 310 12.43 -2.79 20.37
CA ALA A 310 13.44 -3.02 21.43
C ALA A 310 14.00 -1.70 21.97
N GLU A 311 14.15 -0.69 21.11
CA GLU A 311 14.62 0.66 21.45
C GLU A 311 13.72 1.68 20.73
N PRO A 312 13.62 2.92 21.23
CA PRO A 312 12.73 3.92 20.64
C PRO A 312 13.21 4.33 19.23
N PRO A 313 12.28 4.79 18.36
CA PRO A 313 12.61 5.14 16.98
C PRO A 313 13.76 6.16 16.84
N SER A 314 13.89 7.10 17.79
CA SER A 314 14.95 8.12 17.76
C SER A 314 16.36 7.54 17.88
N LYS A 315 16.52 6.38 18.53
CA LYS A 315 17.82 5.68 18.62
C LYS A 315 18.06 4.77 17.42
N VAL A 316 17.03 4.05 16.98
CA VAL A 316 17.15 3.06 15.90
C VAL A 316 17.24 3.72 14.52
N TYR A 317 16.50 4.83 14.33
CA TYR A 317 16.38 5.58 13.07
C TYR A 317 16.63 7.08 13.32
N PRO A 318 17.85 7.50 13.70
CA PRO A 318 18.13 8.89 14.05
C PRO A 318 17.81 9.83 12.88
N GLY A 319 17.00 10.86 13.15
CA GLY A 319 16.59 11.87 12.16
C GLY A 319 15.58 11.40 11.10
N ARG A 320 15.19 10.12 11.08
CA ARG A 320 14.24 9.61 10.08
C ARG A 320 12.83 10.08 10.41
N LYS A 321 12.18 10.79 9.47
CA LYS A 321 10.74 11.07 9.54
C LYS A 321 9.95 9.77 9.31
N TRP A 322 8.89 9.57 10.09
CA TRP A 322 8.02 8.40 10.00
C TRP A 322 6.57 8.80 10.24
N VAL A 323 5.64 8.00 9.72
CA VAL A 323 4.19 8.15 9.88
C VAL A 323 3.60 7.04 10.74
N PHE A 324 4.18 5.84 10.70
CA PHE A 324 3.79 4.71 11.54
C PHE A 324 4.99 4.11 12.27
N TRP A 325 4.75 3.58 13.46
CA TRP A 325 5.73 2.86 14.24
C TRP A 325 5.14 1.54 14.73
N GLN A 326 5.70 0.42 14.28
CA GLN A 326 5.46 -0.90 14.87
C GLN A 326 6.32 -1.03 16.13
N TYR A 327 5.66 -0.98 17.29
CA TYR A 327 6.31 -0.92 18.60
C TYR A 327 6.31 -2.25 19.34
N SER A 328 5.55 -3.24 18.85
CA SER A 328 5.50 -4.58 19.41
C SER A 328 5.07 -5.60 18.37
N GLY A 329 5.67 -6.79 18.40
CA GLY A 329 5.16 -8.00 17.74
C GLY A 329 4.68 -9.08 18.70
N SER A 330 4.40 -8.68 19.94
CA SER A 330 3.87 -9.54 21.00
C SER A 330 2.62 -8.95 21.64
N GLY A 331 1.92 -8.08 20.92
CA GLY A 331 0.65 -7.52 21.33
C GLY A 331 -0.38 -8.60 21.59
N LEU A 332 -1.28 -8.32 22.54
CA LEU A 332 -2.41 -9.17 22.89
C LEU A 332 -3.65 -8.29 22.91
N SER A 333 -4.72 -8.75 22.25
CA SER A 333 -6.01 -8.05 22.24
C SER A 333 -7.14 -9.05 22.38
N HIS A 334 -8.24 -8.61 22.98
CA HIS A 334 -9.49 -9.32 22.77
C HIS A 334 -9.87 -9.25 21.28
N GLY A 335 -10.38 -10.37 20.76
CA GLY A 335 -10.80 -10.52 19.37
C GLY A 335 -9.71 -11.05 18.42
N VAL A 336 -8.54 -11.41 18.93
CA VAL A 336 -7.51 -12.12 18.16
C VAL A 336 -6.92 -13.20 19.06
N ASP A 337 -6.83 -14.42 18.54
CA ASP A 337 -6.15 -15.50 19.23
C ASP A 337 -4.64 -15.41 18.96
N GLY A 338 -3.86 -15.34 20.04
CA GLY A 338 -2.39 -15.24 19.94
C GLY A 338 -1.87 -13.81 19.86
N LYS A 339 -0.70 -13.66 19.22
CA LYS A 339 0.05 -12.39 19.17
C LYS A 339 -0.32 -11.59 17.93
N ILE A 340 -0.35 -10.27 18.10
CA ILE A 340 -0.61 -9.32 17.02
C ILE A 340 0.42 -8.18 17.06
N ASP A 341 0.79 -7.70 15.88
CA ASP A 341 1.66 -6.55 15.74
C ASP A 341 0.89 -5.26 16.06
N LEU A 342 1.50 -4.42 16.92
CA LEU A 342 0.89 -3.19 17.39
C LEU A 342 1.61 -1.97 16.84
N ASN A 343 0.81 -1.02 16.37
CA ASN A 343 1.28 0.17 15.68
C ASN A 343 0.68 1.44 16.28
N VAL A 344 1.41 2.55 16.10
CA VAL A 344 0.91 3.89 16.32
C VAL A 344 1.09 4.75 15.07
N PHE A 345 0.17 5.68 14.86
CA PHE A 345 0.35 6.79 13.93
C PHE A 345 1.07 7.96 14.62
N ARG A 346 1.99 8.62 13.90
CA ARG A 346 2.74 9.78 14.40
C ARG A 346 1.89 11.05 14.33
N GLY A 347 1.11 11.29 15.36
CA GLY A 347 0.42 12.57 15.52
C GLY A 347 -0.75 12.53 16.49
N THR A 348 -1.48 13.64 16.53
CA THR A 348 -2.76 13.77 17.21
C THR A 348 -3.89 13.15 16.39
N GLU A 349 -5.07 13.01 17.00
CA GLU A 349 -6.30 12.60 16.30
C GLU A 349 -6.66 13.54 15.15
N ALA A 350 -6.54 14.86 15.33
CA ALA A 350 -6.77 15.83 14.26
C ALA A 350 -5.80 15.62 13.07
N GLN A 351 -4.52 15.39 13.36
CA GLN A 351 -3.52 15.11 12.32
C GLN A 351 -3.79 13.79 11.60
N TRP A 352 -4.32 12.79 12.29
CA TRP A 352 -4.77 11.54 11.69
C TRP A 352 -5.91 11.79 10.68
N HIS A 353 -6.95 12.52 11.06
CA HIS A 353 -8.06 12.83 10.15
C HIS A 353 -7.60 13.60 8.91
N GLN A 354 -6.73 14.59 9.10
CA GLN A 354 -6.12 15.32 7.99
C GLN A 354 -5.28 14.41 7.08
N TRP A 355 -4.48 13.52 7.66
CA TRP A 355 -3.65 12.59 6.90
C TRP A 355 -4.49 11.61 6.09
N VAL A 356 -5.53 11.02 6.69
CA VAL A 356 -6.46 10.13 5.99
C VAL A 356 -7.22 10.86 4.88
N ALA A 357 -7.68 12.09 5.12
CA ALA A 357 -8.39 12.87 4.11
C ALA A 357 -7.52 13.20 2.89
N ARG A 358 -6.25 13.60 3.11
CA ARG A 358 -5.30 13.86 2.02
C ARG A 358 -4.84 12.58 1.30
N SER A 359 -4.86 11.46 2.01
CA SER A 359 -4.38 10.19 1.48
C SER A 359 -5.47 9.40 0.78
N ALA A 360 -6.76 9.74 0.92
CA ALA A 360 -7.83 9.11 0.17
C ALA A 360 -7.74 9.58 -1.29
N GLY A 361 -7.14 8.75 -2.15
CA GLY A 361 -6.89 9.07 -3.57
C GLY A 361 -8.13 9.01 -4.45
#